data_AF-A0A7C3D9H2-F1
#
_entry.id   AF-A0A7C3D9H2-F1
#
_cell.length_a   1.000
_cell.length_b   1.000
_cell.length_c   1.000
_cell.angle_alpha   90.00
_cell.angle_beta   90.00
_cell.angle_gamma   90.00
#
_symmetry.space_group_name_H-M   'P 1'
#
loop_
_entity.id
_entity.type
_entity.pdbx_description
1 polymer ?
#
loop_
_entity_poly.entity_id
_entity_poly.type
_entity_poly.pdbx_seq_one_letter_code
_entity_poly.pdbx_strand_id
1 'polypeptide(L)' 'MAIALIAGAMLAGLVNRLTHIPSTALARLWCGERYMRAVDGIVGDVSCGFDADMFFVVALMGVILLGVLLLIASQNR' A
#
# COMPACT_ATOMS: atom_id res chain seq x y z
N MET A 1 -6.34 -15.28 -13.10
CA MET A 1 -6.86 -14.18 -12.25
C MET A 1 -6.11 -14.10 -10.92
N ALA A 2 -6.01 -15.20 -10.16
CA ALA A 2 -5.29 -15.23 -8.89
C ALA A 2 -3.78 -14.91 -8.99
N ILE A 3 -3.08 -15.45 -10.00
CA ILE A 3 -1.68 -15.11 -10.29
C ILE A 3 -1.49 -13.62 -10.56
N ALA A 4 -2.44 -12.99 -11.27
CA ALA A 4 -2.38 -11.57 -11.59
C ALA A 4 -2.52 -10.68 -10.34
N LEU A 5 -3.33 -11.10 -9.36
CA LEU A 5 -3.45 -10.41 -8.07
C LEU A 5 -2.14 -10.46 -7.29
N ILE A 6 -1.50 -11.63 -7.22
CA ILE A 6 -0.22 -11.81 -6.51
C ILE A 6 0.89 -11.01 -7.21
N ALA A 7 1.04 -11.16 -8.52
CA ALA A 7 2.05 -10.45 -9.30
C ALA A 7 1.82 -8.92 -9.25
N GLY A 8 0.57 -8.48 -9.36
CA GLY A 8 0.20 -7.07 -9.27
C GLY A 8 0.53 -6.49 -7.89
N ALA A 9 0.24 -7.21 -6.80
CA ALA A 9 0.58 -6.77 -5.46
C ALA A 9 2.10 -6.69 -5.23
N MET A 10 2.87 -7.65 -5.75
CA MET A 10 4.33 -7.61 -5.68
C MET A 10 4.91 -6.41 -6.45
N LEU A 11 4.42 -6.16 -7.66
CA LEU A 11 4.83 -5.01 -8.47
C LEU A 11 4.47 -3.68 -7.78
N ALA A 12 3.26 -3.56 -7.25
CA ALA A 12 2.82 -2.39 -6.52
C ALA A 12 3.68 -2.14 -5.27
N GLY A 13 4.03 -3.20 -4.53
CA GLY A 13 4.97 -3.13 -3.41
C GLY A 13 6.37 -2.67 -3.83
N LEU A 14 6.87 -3.19 -4.95
CA LEU A 14 8.18 -2.80 -5.48
C LEU A 14 8.19 -1.33 -5.91
N VAL A 15 7.15 -0.87 -6.61
CA VAL A 15 7.00 0.54 -7.00
C VAL A 15 6.94 1.43 -5.77
N ASN A 16 6.19 1.03 -4.73
CA ASN A 16 6.13 1.79 -3.48
C ASN A 16 7.50 1.90 -2.81
N ARG A 17 8.26 0.81 -2.75
CA ARG A 17 9.60 0.82 -2.15
C ARG A 17 10.61 1.65 -2.91
N LEU A 18 10.48 1.72 -4.24
CA LEU A 18 11.41 2.47 -5.10
C LEU A 18 11.10 3.96 -5.15
N THR A 19 9.82 4.33 -5.05
CA THR A 19 9.38 5.69 -5.38
C THR A 19 8.64 6.40 -4.26
N HIS A 20 8.10 5.66 -3.27
CA HIS A 20 7.15 6.14 -2.27
C HIS A 20 5.93 6.89 -2.85
N ILE A 21 5.72 6.87 -4.18
CA ILE A 21 4.60 7.56 -4.84
C ILE A 21 3.24 7.01 -4.38
N PRO A 22 3.02 5.67 -4.28
CA PRO A 22 1.72 5.13 -3.90
C PRO A 22 1.32 5.53 -2.48
N SER A 23 2.20 5.36 -1.50
CA SER A 23 1.96 5.74 -0.12
C SER A 23 1.82 7.24 0.07
N THR A 24 2.65 8.06 -0.58
CA THR A 24 2.50 9.53 -0.53
C THR A 24 1.21 10.02 -1.18
N ALA A 25 0.76 9.40 -2.27
CA ALA A 25 -0.54 9.70 -2.86
C ALA A 25 -1.69 9.31 -1.92
N LEU A 26 -1.60 8.14 -1.27
CA LEU A 26 -2.57 7.69 -0.28
C LEU A 26 -2.64 8.64 0.92
N ALA A 27 -1.48 9.07 1.40
CA ALA A 27 -1.35 10.02 2.50
C ALA A 27 -1.93 11.39 2.15
N ARG A 28 -1.68 11.90 0.94
CA ARG A 28 -2.30 13.15 0.45
C ARG A 28 -3.81 13.04 0.36
N LEU A 29 -4.32 11.90 -0.10
CA LEU A 29 -5.77 11.66 -0.19
C LEU A 29 -6.43 11.62 1.20
N TRP A 30 -5.76 11.00 2.17
CA TRP A 30 -6.29 10.82 3.53
C TRP A 30 -6.12 12.06 4.41
N CYS A 31 -4.92 12.67 4.39
CA CYS A 31 -4.56 13.77 5.28
C CYS A 31 -4.76 15.16 4.64
N GLY A 32 -5.04 15.23 3.34
CA GLY A 32 -5.33 16.48 2.64
C GLY A 32 -4.24 17.53 2.88
N GLU A 33 -4.64 18.73 3.28
CA GLU A 33 -3.70 19.83 3.58
C GLU A 33 -2.76 19.56 4.77
N ARG A 34 -3.10 18.62 5.66
CA ARG A 34 -2.24 18.26 6.80
C ARG A 34 -1.01 17.47 6.36
N TYR A 35 -1.02 16.85 5.18
CA TYR A 35 0.15 16.20 4.59
C TYR A 35 1.29 17.21 4.31
N MET A 36 0.95 18.47 4.03
CA MET A 36 1.93 19.54 3.80
C MET A 36 2.43 20.20 5.08
N ARG A 37 1.86 19.86 6.26
CA ARG A 37 2.35 20.41 7.53
C ARG A 37 3.63 19.69 7.90
N ALA A 38 4.72 20.46 8.02
CA ALA A 38 5.94 19.97 8.63
C ALA A 38 5.68 19.71 10.12
N VAL A 39 6.01 18.51 10.59
CA VAL A 39 6.15 18.21 12.02
C VAL A 39 7.64 17.94 12.24
N ASP A 40 8.25 18.68 13.17
CA ASP A 40 9.71 18.64 13.43
C ASP A 40 10.59 18.86 12.18
N GLY A 41 10.14 19.71 11.26
CA GLY A 41 10.88 20.04 10.04
C GLY A 41 10.79 19.00 8.91
N ILE A 42 10.08 17.89 9.14
CA ILE A 42 9.85 16.84 8.15
C ILE A 42 8.41 16.99 7.62
N VAL A 43 8.27 17.20 6.32
CA VAL A 43 6.97 17.21 5.64
C VAL A 43 6.64 15.77 5.26
N GLY A 44 5.56 15.22 5.80
CA GLY A 44 5.19 13.84 5.57
C GLY A 44 3.83 13.44 6.12
N ASP A 45 3.53 12.16 5.96
CA ASP A 45 2.32 11.47 6.41
C ASP A 45 2.30 11.24 7.94
N VAL A 46 3.47 11.17 8.57
CA VAL A 46 3.61 11.19 10.04
C VAL A 46 2.95 12.41 10.71
N SER A 47 2.81 13.52 9.98
CA SER A 47 2.22 14.77 10.47
C SER A 47 0.76 14.67 10.89
N CYS A 48 0.03 13.67 10.38
CA CYS A 48 -1.37 13.42 10.73
C CYS A 48 -1.56 12.13 11.56
N GLY A 49 -0.47 11.50 12.02
CA GLY A 49 -0.51 10.21 12.72
C GLY A 49 -0.90 9.04 11.81
N PHE A 50 -0.73 9.19 10.49
CA PHE A 50 -1.07 8.19 9.49
C PHE A 50 0.19 7.76 8.74
N ASP A 51 0.67 6.54 8.99
CA ASP A 51 1.79 5.95 8.27
C ASP A 51 1.27 5.25 7.02
N ALA A 52 1.29 5.95 5.88
CA ALA A 52 0.71 5.45 4.65
C ALA A 52 1.50 4.27 4.07
N ASP A 53 2.79 4.18 4.35
CA ASP A 53 3.61 3.03 3.98
C ASP A 53 3.16 1.77 4.73
N MET A 54 2.89 1.87 6.04
CA MET A 54 2.36 0.75 6.83
C MET A 54 1.00 0.29 6.30
N PHE A 55 0.07 1.22 6.08
CA PHE A 55 -1.26 0.90 5.56
C PHE A 55 -1.19 0.28 4.16
N PHE A 56 -0.33 0.79 3.29
CA PHE A 56 -0.14 0.26 1.94
C PHE A 56 0.38 -1.18 1.97
N VAL A 57 1.36 -1.48 2.83
CA VAL A 57 1.89 -2.84 2.99
C VAL A 57 0.83 -3.80 3.54
N VAL A 58 0.04 -3.38 4.53
CA VAL A 58 -1.07 -4.20 5.06
C VAL A 58 -2.10 -4.51 3.97
N ALA A 59 -2.47 -3.52 3.15
CA ALA A 59 -3.38 -3.71 2.04
C ALA A 59 -2.83 -4.70 0.99
N LEU A 60 -1.55 -4.56 0.62
CA LEU A 60 -0.89 -5.50 -0.30
C LEU A 60 -0.87 -6.92 0.26
N MET A 61 -0.61 -7.09 1.56
CA MET A 61 -0.62 -8.40 2.19
C MET A 61 -2.01 -9.04 2.11
N GLY A 62 -3.08 -8.26 2.31
CA GLY A 62 -4.45 -8.71 2.10
C GLY A 62 -4.72 -9.19 0.68
N VAL A 63 -4.28 -8.44 -0.34
CA VAL A 63 -4.43 -8.80 -1.75
C VAL A 63 -3.66 -10.08 -2.09
N ILE A 64 -2.44 -10.25 -1.56
CA ILE A 64 -1.65 -11.46 -1.76
C ILE A 64 -2.35 -12.66 -1.13
N LEU A 65 -2.82 -12.56 0.12
CA LEU A 65 -3.54 -13.64 0.79
C LEU A 65 -4.80 -14.04 0.01
N LEU A 66 -5.55 -13.06 -0.49
CA LEU A 66 -6.75 -13.30 -1.28
C LEU A 66 -6.41 -13.97 -2.64
N GLY A 67 -5.31 -13.56 -3.26
CA GLY A 67 -4.77 -14.23 -4.45
C GLY A 67 -4.36 -15.68 -4.17
N VAL A 68 -3.71 -15.96 -3.05
CA VAL A 68 -3.34 -17.33 -2.64
C VAL A 68 -4.57 -18.18 -2.35
N LEU A 69 -5.55 -17.65 -1.62
CA LEU A 69 -6.82 -18.35 -1.35
C LEU A 69 -7.56 -18.71 -2.64
N LEU A 70 -7.60 -17.79 -3.61
CA LEU A 70 -8.19 -18.04 -4.92
C LEU A 70 -7.43 -19.11 -5.72
N LEU A 71 -6.09 -19.16 -5.63
CA LEU A 71 -5.30 -20.23 -6.24
C LEU A 71 -5.64 -21.59 -5.64
N ILE A 72 -5.66 -21.68 -4.31
CA ILE A 72 -5.98 -22.92 -3.59
C ILE A 72 -7.41 -23.38 -3.96
N ALA A 73 -8.37 -22.46 -3.93
CA ALA A 73 -9.76 -22.76 -4.27
C ALA A 73 -9.92 -23.22 -5.74
N SER A 74 -9.12 -22.70 -6.67
CA SER A 74 -9.17 -23.14 -8.07
C SER A 74 -8.51 -24.49 -8.31
N GLN A 75 -7.55 -24.88 -7.48
CA GLN A 75 -6.88 -26.20 -7.57
C GLN A 75 -7.63 -27.31 -6.84
N ASN A 76 -8.42 -26.96 -5.82
CA ASN A 76 -9.26 -27.90 -5.07
C ASN A 76 -10.62 -28.18 -5.76
N ARG A 77 -10.73 -27.88 -7.05
CA ARG A 77 -11.92 -28.06 -7.88
C ARG A 77 -11.55 -28.85 -9.12
#